data_AF-A0A6G7CA39-F1
#
_entry.id   AF-A0A6G7CA39-F1
#
_cell.length_a   1.000
_cell.length_b   1.000
_cell.length_c   1.000
_cell.angle_alpha   90.00
_cell.angle_beta   90.00
_cell.angle_gamma   90.00
#
_symmetry.space_group_name_H-M   'P 1'
#
loop_
_entity.id
_entity.type
_entity.pdbx_description
1 polymer ?
#
loop_
_entity_poly.entity_id
_entity_poly.type
_entity_poly.pdbx_seq_one_letter_code
_entity_poly.pdbx_strand_id
1 'polypeptide(L)'
;MKDLTNSQIDRKNVLNNNMAIKEIYNQLGFTGIYFENKYRFTLNQVAKFYEVDTRTIERILQDNNHELQDAGYEIFRGVKLKMFKDFINQLTDIDVGQLMPDNDNELVGKRATSLSVFTFKTLLNIGMLLQTSEKAKEVRTFMLNVVIDVLNKKLGGSTKFINQREEEFVPAAIREINYRKEFTNAVDLCITSNKFKYGQLTDKIYKSIFKENAKEYRKVLDLKTKESVRATMYSEVLDLISSYENGFAEFLKDQFELNKKQFSLSEAHEVFSNFEKLTNKIYEPLREKARSLMASRDMAFRDALHEKLKDYVSTVSTEDFNKFLGEKSQALEERLKENIDVFKRLKDR
;
A
#
# COMPACT_ATOMS: atom_id res chain seq x y z
N MET A 1 -5.45 -15.78 -6.83
CA MET A 1 -5.09 -16.41 -5.53
C MET A 1 -3.66 -15.99 -5.24
N LYS A 2 -3.44 -15.17 -4.21
CA LYS A 2 -2.11 -14.62 -3.88
C LYS A 2 -1.20 -15.73 -3.38
N ASP A 3 -0.05 -15.90 -4.01
CA ASP A 3 0.91 -16.95 -3.65
C ASP A 3 1.82 -16.46 -2.51
N LEU A 4 1.37 -16.66 -1.27
CA LEU A 4 2.14 -16.28 -0.08
C LEU A 4 3.45 -17.06 0.06
N THR A 5 3.60 -18.21 -0.61
CA THR A 5 4.82 -19.02 -0.50
C THR A 5 5.97 -18.44 -1.32
N ASN A 6 5.66 -17.87 -2.48
CA ASN A 6 6.67 -17.36 -3.40
C ASN A 6 6.73 -15.83 -3.48
N SER A 7 5.68 -15.11 -3.04
CA SER A 7 5.61 -13.65 -3.15
C SER A 7 5.92 -12.97 -1.82
N GLN A 8 7.14 -12.43 -1.69
CA GLN A 8 7.53 -11.60 -0.53
C GLN A 8 6.66 -10.34 -0.43
N ILE A 9 6.24 -9.75 -1.55
CA ILE A 9 5.38 -8.57 -1.58
C ILE A 9 4.03 -8.88 -0.95
N ASP A 10 3.41 -10.00 -1.32
CA ASP A 10 2.12 -10.40 -0.75
C ASP A 10 2.22 -10.69 0.75
N ARG A 11 3.29 -11.38 1.18
CA ARG A 11 3.56 -11.60 2.61
C ARG A 11 3.68 -10.28 3.37
N LYS A 12 4.52 -9.35 2.89
CA LYS A 12 4.68 -8.02 3.53
C LYS A 12 3.36 -7.23 3.53
N ASN A 13 2.56 -7.30 2.48
CA ASN A 13 1.23 -6.64 2.44
C ASN A 13 0.27 -7.19 3.50
N VAL A 14 0.23 -8.52 3.69
CA VAL A 14 -0.55 -9.14 4.78
C VAL A 14 -0.07 -8.65 6.14
N LEU A 15 1.25 -8.65 6.37
CA LEU A 15 1.85 -8.24 7.64
C LEU A 15 1.73 -6.73 7.94
N ASN A 16 1.65 -5.88 6.92
CA ASN A 16 1.47 -4.44 7.05
C ASN A 16 -0.01 -4.05 7.33
N ASN A 17 -0.96 -4.94 7.05
CA ASN A 17 -2.35 -4.72 7.39
C ASN A 17 -2.61 -5.03 8.87
N ASN A 18 -2.31 -4.08 9.75
CA ASN A 18 -2.46 -4.25 11.20
C ASN A 18 -3.89 -4.60 11.65
N MET A 19 -4.92 -4.18 10.90
CA MET A 19 -6.31 -4.56 11.19
C MET A 19 -6.54 -6.04 10.96
N ALA A 20 -6.03 -6.59 9.86
CA ALA A 20 -6.07 -8.02 9.60
C ALA A 20 -5.23 -8.80 10.63
N ILE A 21 -4.04 -8.33 10.98
CA ILE A 21 -3.19 -8.99 11.99
C ILE A 21 -3.88 -9.06 13.36
N LYS A 22 -4.60 -8.00 13.77
CA LYS A 22 -5.38 -8.00 15.01
C LYS A 22 -6.51 -9.03 14.97
N GLU A 23 -7.21 -9.14 13.86
CA GLU A 23 -8.30 -10.11 13.68
C GLU A 23 -7.77 -11.55 13.66
N ILE A 24 -6.66 -11.80 12.94
CA ILE A 24 -5.96 -13.08 12.90
C ILE A 24 -5.51 -13.50 14.31
N TYR A 25 -4.99 -12.57 15.12
CA TYR A 25 -4.57 -12.84 16.49
C TYR A 25 -5.75 -13.28 17.38
N ASN A 26 -6.86 -12.54 17.33
CA ASN A 26 -8.04 -12.82 18.15
C ASN A 26 -8.66 -14.19 17.84
N GLN A 27 -8.61 -14.63 16.59
CA GLN A 27 -9.22 -15.88 16.14
C GLN A 27 -8.30 -17.10 16.28
N LEU A 28 -6.97 -16.95 16.10
CA LEU A 28 -6.03 -18.06 16.28
C LEU A 28 -5.89 -18.49 17.75
N GLY A 29 -6.13 -17.58 18.70
CA GLY A 29 -6.11 -17.89 20.13
C GLY A 29 -4.76 -18.42 20.65
N PHE A 30 -3.67 -18.19 19.92
CA PHE A 30 -2.35 -18.67 20.29
C PHE A 30 -1.68 -17.71 21.27
N THR A 31 -1.56 -18.12 22.53
CA THR A 31 -1.10 -17.24 23.61
C THR A 31 0.41 -17.05 23.58
N GLY A 32 0.84 -15.80 23.43
CA GLY A 32 2.25 -15.41 23.54
C GLY A 32 2.59 -14.84 24.91
N ILE A 33 3.88 -14.76 25.21
CA ILE A 33 4.40 -14.12 26.43
C ILE A 33 4.43 -12.61 26.19
N TYR A 34 3.68 -11.83 26.97
CA TYR A 34 3.65 -10.37 26.81
C TYR A 34 4.88 -9.72 27.46
N PHE A 35 5.86 -9.32 26.64
CA PHE A 35 7.14 -8.75 27.09
C PHE A 35 7.54 -7.57 26.20
N GLU A 36 8.01 -6.47 26.80
CA GLU A 36 8.35 -5.22 26.09
C GLU A 36 7.20 -4.71 25.19
N ASN A 37 5.97 -4.69 25.70
CA ASN A 37 4.75 -4.29 24.98
C ASN A 37 4.45 -5.11 23.70
N LYS A 38 4.99 -6.31 23.59
CA LYS A 38 4.77 -7.21 22.44
C LYS A 38 4.53 -8.64 22.91
N TYR A 39 3.66 -9.36 22.23
CA TYR A 39 3.60 -10.82 22.37
C TYR A 39 4.83 -11.45 21.73
N ARG A 40 5.55 -12.24 22.53
CA ARG A 40 6.78 -12.92 22.18
C ARG A 40 6.57 -14.43 22.23
N PHE A 41 7.17 -15.11 21.26
CA PHE A 41 7.14 -16.56 21.12
C PHE A 41 8.56 -17.11 21.08
N THR A 42 8.77 -18.31 21.61
CA THR A 42 10.05 -19.03 21.55
C THR A 42 10.14 -19.87 20.27
N LEU A 43 11.35 -20.32 19.92
CA LEU A 43 11.56 -21.25 18.80
C LEU A 43 10.75 -22.54 18.97
N ASN A 44 10.69 -23.06 20.20
CA ASN A 44 9.95 -24.28 20.51
C ASN A 44 8.44 -24.07 20.37
N GLN A 45 7.91 -22.93 20.83
CA GLN A 45 6.50 -22.58 20.66
C GLN A 45 6.12 -22.47 19.18
N VAL A 46 6.95 -21.84 18.35
CA VAL A 46 6.70 -21.72 16.91
C VAL A 46 6.76 -23.10 16.22
N ALA A 47 7.75 -23.93 16.58
CA ALA A 47 7.90 -25.29 16.06
C ALA A 47 6.70 -26.18 16.44
N LYS A 48 6.28 -26.14 17.72
CA LYS A 48 5.08 -26.84 18.23
C LYS A 48 3.82 -26.36 17.52
N PHE A 49 3.65 -25.04 17.35
CA PHE A 49 2.48 -24.47 16.69
C PHE A 49 2.32 -24.94 15.24
N TYR A 50 3.42 -25.08 14.49
CA TYR A 50 3.38 -25.52 13.10
C TYR A 50 3.58 -27.03 12.91
N GLU A 51 3.71 -27.78 14.01
CA GLU A 51 3.94 -29.24 14.00
C GLU A 51 5.17 -29.63 13.18
N VAL A 52 6.28 -28.90 13.34
CA VAL A 52 7.56 -29.15 12.67
C VAL A 52 8.71 -29.21 13.66
N ASP A 53 9.82 -29.82 13.24
CA ASP A 53 11.06 -29.83 14.01
C ASP A 53 11.67 -28.41 14.08
N THR A 54 12.31 -28.07 15.21
CA THR A 54 12.95 -26.77 15.41
C THR A 54 14.02 -26.47 14.37
N ARG A 55 14.73 -27.49 13.85
CA ARG A 55 15.71 -27.35 12.76
C ARG A 55 15.06 -26.84 11.46
N THR A 56 13.79 -27.18 11.23
CA THR A 56 13.04 -26.69 10.06
C THR A 56 12.87 -25.17 10.15
N ILE A 57 12.54 -24.67 11.34
CA ILE A 57 12.39 -23.25 11.60
C ILE A 57 13.75 -22.54 11.52
N GLU A 58 14.81 -23.14 12.06
CA GLU A 58 16.18 -22.61 11.95
C GLU A 58 16.64 -22.47 10.49
N ARG A 59 16.35 -23.45 9.64
CA ARG A 59 16.65 -23.35 8.19
C ARG A 59 15.92 -22.18 7.54
N ILE A 60 14.63 -21.99 7.84
CA ILE A 60 13.86 -20.85 7.33
C ILE A 60 14.46 -19.52 7.79
N LEU A 61 14.95 -19.45 9.03
CA LEU A 61 15.61 -18.26 9.57
C LEU A 61 16.95 -17.94 8.92
N GLN A 62 17.67 -18.96 8.47
CA GLN A 62 18.91 -18.80 7.71
C GLN A 62 18.61 -18.29 6.30
N ASP A 63 17.64 -18.91 5.62
CA ASP A 63 17.31 -18.60 4.22
C ASP A 63 16.61 -17.23 4.07
N ASN A 64 15.89 -16.77 5.10
CA ASN A 64 15.02 -15.57 5.04
C ASN A 64 15.31 -14.56 6.15
N ASN A 65 16.58 -14.47 6.60
CA ASN A 65 16.96 -13.72 7.79
C ASN A 65 16.48 -12.26 7.81
N HIS A 66 16.73 -11.51 6.73
CA HIS A 66 16.36 -10.10 6.63
C HIS A 66 14.83 -9.90 6.71
N GLU A 67 14.06 -10.74 6.00
CA GLU A 67 12.60 -10.64 5.99
C GLU A 67 11.99 -10.93 7.37
N LEU A 68 12.56 -11.90 8.08
CA LEU A 68 12.08 -12.29 9.41
C LEU A 68 12.49 -11.27 10.48
N GLN A 69 13.67 -10.66 10.37
CA GLN A 69 14.07 -9.55 11.23
C GLN A 69 13.16 -8.34 11.04
N ASP A 70 12.84 -7.97 9.79
CA ASP A 70 11.86 -6.92 9.48
C ASP A 70 10.49 -7.20 10.14
N ALA A 71 10.09 -8.47 10.20
CA ALA A 71 8.84 -8.91 10.83
C ALA A 71 8.91 -8.93 12.38
N GLY A 72 10.10 -8.85 12.98
CA GLY A 72 10.32 -8.83 14.42
C GLY A 72 10.98 -10.08 15.01
N TYR A 73 11.72 -10.85 14.21
CA TYR A 73 12.65 -11.87 14.71
C TYR A 73 13.83 -11.20 15.41
N GLU A 74 14.10 -11.60 16.67
CA GLU A 74 15.22 -11.10 17.46
C GLU A 74 15.93 -12.27 18.16
N ILE A 75 17.23 -12.15 18.39
CA ILE A 75 17.99 -13.07 19.24
C ILE A 75 18.32 -12.37 20.55
N PHE A 76 17.72 -12.82 21.64
CA PHE A 76 18.02 -12.29 22.98
C PHE A 76 19.33 -12.90 23.49
N ARG A 77 20.23 -12.03 23.98
CA ARG A 77 21.52 -12.41 24.58
C ARG A 77 21.80 -11.54 25.81
N GLY A 78 22.72 -11.98 26.67
CA GLY A 78 23.20 -11.21 27.82
C GLY A 78 22.07 -10.72 28.75
N VAL A 79 22.05 -9.41 29.02
CA VAL A 79 21.09 -8.77 29.93
C VAL A 79 19.65 -8.95 29.46
N LYS A 80 19.36 -8.77 28.17
CA LYS A 80 18.00 -8.89 27.62
C LYS A 80 17.45 -10.30 27.79
N LEU A 81 18.29 -11.32 27.59
CA LEU A 81 17.93 -12.71 27.83
C LEU A 81 17.66 -12.98 29.32
N LYS A 82 18.49 -12.42 30.20
CA LYS A 82 18.28 -12.56 31.66
C LYS A 82 16.94 -11.95 32.07
N MET A 83 16.64 -10.72 31.66
CA MET A 83 15.36 -10.06 31.94
C MET A 83 14.16 -10.87 31.44
N PHE A 84 14.25 -11.43 30.24
CA PHE A 84 13.18 -12.27 29.70
C PHE A 84 12.99 -13.57 30.48
N LYS A 85 14.07 -14.24 30.89
CA LYS A 85 14.00 -15.45 31.73
C LYS A 85 13.41 -15.13 33.12
N ASP A 86 13.85 -14.03 33.74
CA ASP A 86 13.36 -13.60 35.05
C ASP A 86 11.86 -13.28 34.99
N PHE A 87 11.40 -12.63 33.91
CA PHE A 87 9.99 -12.35 33.67
C PHE A 87 9.15 -13.63 33.53
N ILE A 88 9.62 -14.62 32.77
CA ILE A 88 8.93 -15.91 32.63
C ILE A 88 8.83 -16.62 33.99
N ASN A 89 9.92 -16.66 34.76
CA ASN A 89 9.90 -17.31 36.08
C ASN A 89 8.92 -16.64 37.05
N GLN A 90 8.81 -15.30 37.01
CA GLN A 90 7.81 -14.57 37.80
C GLN A 90 6.37 -14.92 37.41
N LEU A 91 6.11 -15.13 36.12
CA LEU A 91 4.78 -15.55 35.64
C LEU A 91 4.43 -16.98 36.08
N THR A 92 5.42 -17.85 36.28
CA THR A 92 5.19 -19.24 36.74
C THR A 92 5.05 -19.35 38.26
N ASP A 93 5.64 -18.43 39.03
CA ASP A 93 5.57 -18.40 40.50
C ASP A 93 4.29 -17.72 41.03
N ILE A 94 3.58 -16.95 40.20
CA ILE A 94 2.30 -16.32 40.53
C ILE A 94 1.20 -17.19 39.92
N ASP A 95 0.45 -17.87 40.78
CA ASP A 95 -0.62 -18.84 40.51
C ASP A 95 -1.75 -18.30 39.60
N VAL A 96 -1.48 -18.16 38.29
CA VAL A 96 -2.45 -17.77 37.25
C VAL A 96 -2.49 -18.87 36.20
N GLY A 97 -3.32 -19.88 36.46
CA GLY A 97 -3.65 -20.99 35.56
C GLY A 97 -4.41 -20.59 34.28
N GLN A 98 -3.86 -19.67 33.48
CA GLN A 98 -4.36 -19.32 32.14
C GLN A 98 -3.32 -19.44 31.01
N LEU A 99 -2.13 -19.96 31.29
CA LEU A 99 -1.17 -20.37 30.27
C LEU A 99 -0.96 -21.88 30.42
N MET A 100 -1.52 -22.63 29.47
CA MET A 100 -1.74 -24.08 29.55
C MET A 100 -0.59 -24.86 30.23
N PRO A 101 -0.93 -25.71 31.22
CA PRO A 101 0.00 -26.67 31.81
C PRO A 101 0.05 -27.91 30.91
N ASP A 102 0.94 -27.91 29.90
CA ASP A 102 1.40 -29.15 29.29
C ASP A 102 2.79 -29.46 29.85
N ASN A 103 2.86 -30.59 30.55
CA ASN A 103 3.97 -31.12 31.35
C ASN A 103 5.27 -31.47 30.59
N ASP A 104 5.59 -30.77 29.50
CA ASP A 104 6.91 -30.84 28.85
C ASP A 104 7.64 -29.51 29.06
N ASN A 105 8.18 -29.37 30.28
CA ASN A 105 8.89 -28.19 30.77
C ASN A 105 9.68 -27.47 29.68
N GLU A 106 9.12 -26.33 29.26
CA GLU A 106 9.75 -25.25 28.53
C GLU A 106 10.79 -24.56 29.43
N LEU A 107 11.75 -25.32 29.95
CA LEU A 107 12.97 -24.76 30.52
C LEU A 107 13.72 -24.16 29.34
N VAL A 108 13.50 -22.88 29.08
CA VAL A 108 14.49 -22.03 28.40
C VAL A 108 15.81 -22.39 29.05
N GLY A 109 16.65 -23.17 28.35
CA GLY A 109 17.70 -23.96 29.02
C GLY A 109 18.42 -23.06 30.02
N LYS A 110 18.48 -23.48 31.30
CA LYS A 110 19.08 -22.65 32.37
C LYS A 110 20.50 -22.19 31.99
N ARG A 111 21.15 -22.86 31.02
CA ARG A 111 22.48 -22.58 30.45
C ARG A 111 22.50 -21.96 29.04
N ALA A 112 21.36 -21.73 28.38
CA ALA A 112 21.35 -21.14 27.04
C ALA A 112 21.84 -19.68 27.10
N THR A 113 22.87 -19.36 26.31
CA THR A 113 23.51 -18.04 26.19
C THR A 113 22.81 -17.12 25.19
N SER A 114 21.91 -17.68 24.37
CA SER A 114 21.07 -16.96 23.43
C SER A 114 19.72 -17.64 23.25
N LEU A 115 18.69 -16.86 22.92
CA LEU A 115 17.34 -17.35 22.66
C LEU A 115 16.74 -16.65 21.44
N SER A 116 16.24 -17.43 20.49
CA SER A 116 15.47 -16.93 19.35
C SER A 116 14.04 -16.57 19.80
N VAL A 117 13.66 -15.32 19.57
CA VAL A 117 12.37 -14.75 19.98
C VAL A 117 11.65 -14.16 18.78
N PHE A 118 10.35 -14.44 18.67
CA PHE A 118 9.52 -14.09 17.53
C PHE A 118 8.36 -13.19 17.98
N THR A 119 8.00 -12.19 17.18
CA THR A 119 6.71 -11.52 17.31
C THR A 119 5.60 -12.34 16.65
N PHE A 120 4.34 -11.96 16.88
CA PHE A 120 3.21 -12.57 16.18
C PHE A 120 3.32 -12.44 14.65
N LYS A 121 3.75 -11.27 14.14
CA LYS A 121 3.99 -11.08 12.70
C LYS A 121 5.05 -12.05 12.16
N THR A 122 6.10 -12.28 12.94
CA THR A 122 7.16 -13.23 12.55
C THR A 122 6.65 -14.66 12.55
N LEU A 123 5.85 -15.05 13.55
CA LEU A 123 5.20 -16.35 13.60
C LEU A 123 4.36 -16.58 12.34
N LEU A 124 3.52 -15.62 11.95
CA LEU A 124 2.73 -15.71 10.73
C LEU A 124 3.61 -15.78 9.47
N ASN A 125 4.70 -14.99 9.42
CA ASN A 125 5.61 -15.00 8.29
C ASN A 125 6.29 -16.35 8.08
N ILE A 126 6.72 -17.00 9.17
CA ILE A 126 7.25 -18.36 9.15
C ILE A 126 6.21 -19.34 8.57
N GLY A 127 4.94 -19.21 8.97
CA GLY A 127 3.84 -20.00 8.38
C GLY A 127 3.64 -19.76 6.89
N MET A 128 3.91 -18.55 6.40
CA MET A 128 3.85 -18.26 4.97
C MET A 128 5.02 -18.88 4.19
N LEU A 129 6.19 -19.04 4.81
CA LEU A 129 7.39 -19.65 4.22
C LEU A 129 7.41 -21.19 4.32
N LEU A 130 6.71 -21.78 5.30
CA LEU A 130 6.63 -23.22 5.53
C LEU A 130 5.80 -23.95 4.46
N GLN A 131 6.43 -24.45 3.40
CA GLN A 131 5.71 -25.12 2.30
C GLN A 131 5.16 -26.51 2.66
N THR A 132 5.85 -27.26 3.52
CA THR A 132 5.57 -28.69 3.77
C THR A 132 4.73 -28.99 5.01
N SER A 133 4.40 -27.98 5.83
CA SER A 133 3.56 -28.16 7.02
C SER A 133 2.08 -28.00 6.65
N GLU A 134 1.27 -29.02 6.94
CA GLU A 134 -0.18 -28.94 6.78
C GLU A 134 -0.76 -27.86 7.70
N LYS A 135 -0.24 -27.72 8.92
CA LYS A 135 -0.66 -26.66 9.83
C LYS A 135 -0.34 -25.27 9.28
N ALA A 136 0.82 -25.09 8.67
CA ALA A 136 1.17 -23.84 8.01
C ALA A 136 0.25 -23.55 6.81
N LYS A 137 -0.17 -24.58 6.07
CA LYS A 137 -1.14 -24.46 4.97
C LYS A 137 -2.51 -24.01 5.46
N GLU A 138 -3.02 -24.61 6.54
CA GLU A 138 -4.25 -24.16 7.20
C GLU A 138 -4.17 -22.69 7.61
N VAL A 139 -3.08 -22.30 8.27
CA VAL A 139 -2.84 -20.93 8.73
C VAL A 139 -2.75 -19.97 7.53
N ARG A 140 -2.10 -20.32 6.42
CA ARG A 140 -2.08 -19.49 5.20
C ARG A 140 -3.48 -19.26 4.63
N THR A 141 -4.27 -20.31 4.47
CA THR A 141 -5.65 -20.20 3.98
C THR A 141 -6.49 -19.34 4.91
N PHE A 142 -6.39 -19.57 6.22
CA PHE A 142 -7.04 -18.79 7.24
C PHE A 142 -6.68 -17.29 7.17
N MET A 143 -5.38 -16.96 7.10
CA MET A 143 -4.90 -15.59 6.98
C MET A 143 -5.45 -14.90 5.73
N LEU A 144 -5.43 -15.57 4.57
CA LEU A 144 -5.97 -15.01 3.34
C LEU A 144 -7.46 -14.70 3.46
N ASN A 145 -8.24 -15.60 4.07
CA ASN A 145 -9.67 -15.38 4.30
C ASN A 145 -9.91 -14.17 5.21
N VAL A 146 -9.21 -14.09 6.35
CA VAL A 146 -9.34 -12.94 7.27
C VAL A 146 -8.94 -11.63 6.59
N VAL A 147 -7.87 -11.61 5.79
CA VAL A 147 -7.45 -10.42 5.05
C VAL A 147 -8.53 -10.00 4.06
N ILE A 148 -9.11 -10.93 3.30
CA ILE A 148 -10.21 -10.66 2.37
C ILE A 148 -11.44 -10.13 3.12
N ASP A 149 -11.81 -10.74 4.24
CA ASP A 149 -12.96 -10.33 5.04
C ASP A 149 -12.78 -8.94 5.64
N VAL A 150 -11.58 -8.63 6.16
CA VAL A 150 -11.25 -7.30 6.68
C VAL A 150 -11.28 -6.26 5.58
N LEU A 151 -10.72 -6.55 4.40
CA LEU A 151 -10.80 -5.67 3.24
C LEU A 151 -12.26 -5.43 2.83
N ASN A 152 -13.06 -6.48 2.67
CA ASN A 152 -14.46 -6.37 2.29
C ASN A 152 -15.28 -5.57 3.31
N LYS A 153 -15.12 -5.86 4.60
CA LYS A 153 -15.81 -5.17 5.70
C LYS A 153 -15.42 -3.69 5.78
N LYS A 154 -14.14 -3.37 5.57
CA LYS A 154 -13.65 -1.98 5.63
C LYS A 154 -13.95 -1.19 4.35
N LEU A 155 -13.99 -1.84 3.20
CA LEU A 155 -14.24 -1.19 1.90
C LEU A 155 -15.73 -0.96 1.63
N GLY A 156 -16.63 -1.78 2.19
CA GLY A 156 -18.08 -1.54 2.09
C GLY A 156 -18.64 -1.63 0.67
N GLY A 157 -17.97 -2.39 -0.22
CA GLY A 157 -18.48 -2.77 -1.55
C GLY A 157 -18.04 -1.90 -2.74
N SER A 158 -17.63 -0.64 -2.55
CA SER A 158 -17.14 0.21 -3.64
C SER A 158 -15.66 0.58 -3.48
N THR A 159 -14.78 -0.24 -4.03
CA THR A 159 -13.32 -0.06 -3.97
C THR A 159 -12.80 1.02 -4.93
N LYS A 160 -13.57 1.35 -5.97
CA LYS A 160 -13.21 2.32 -7.02
C LYS A 160 -12.80 3.69 -6.48
N PHE A 161 -13.47 4.15 -5.42
CA PHE A 161 -13.29 5.49 -4.86
C PHE A 161 -12.58 5.49 -3.49
N ILE A 162 -11.81 4.44 -3.18
CA ILE A 162 -11.08 4.34 -1.91
C ILE A 162 -10.13 5.52 -1.67
N ASN A 163 -9.58 6.10 -2.73
CA ASN A 163 -8.74 7.30 -2.70
C ASN A 163 -9.43 8.50 -2.02
N GLN A 164 -10.76 8.57 -2.03
CA GLN A 164 -11.52 9.67 -1.44
C GLN A 164 -11.56 9.62 0.10
N ARG A 165 -11.09 8.53 0.70
CA ARG A 165 -10.97 8.37 2.15
C ARG A 165 -9.70 8.96 2.74
N GLU A 166 -8.84 9.51 1.88
CA GLU A 166 -7.65 10.26 2.27
C GLU A 166 -8.00 11.74 2.51
N GLU A 167 -7.46 12.32 3.58
CA GLU A 167 -7.67 13.74 3.94
C GLU A 167 -7.22 14.70 2.82
N GLU A 168 -6.06 14.43 2.20
CA GLU A 168 -5.49 15.22 1.11
C GLU A 168 -6.19 15.06 -0.25
N PHE A 169 -7.16 14.15 -0.37
CA PHE A 169 -7.86 13.94 -1.64
C PHE A 169 -8.62 15.20 -2.08
N VAL A 170 -9.34 15.83 -1.15
CA VAL A 170 -10.18 17.00 -1.48
C VAL A 170 -9.33 18.20 -1.92
N PRO A 171 -8.28 18.62 -1.17
CA PRO A 171 -7.37 19.66 -1.64
C PRO A 171 -6.76 19.38 -3.02
N ALA A 172 -6.29 18.14 -3.25
CA ALA A 172 -5.70 17.75 -4.52
C ALA A 172 -6.71 17.80 -5.68
N ALA A 173 -7.96 17.37 -5.45
CA ALA A 173 -9.02 17.44 -6.44
C ALA A 173 -9.40 18.89 -6.80
N ILE A 174 -9.42 19.80 -5.82
CA ILE A 174 -9.68 21.23 -6.08
C ILE A 174 -8.54 21.85 -6.91
N ARG A 175 -7.28 21.56 -6.54
CA ARG A 175 -6.11 21.99 -7.33
C ARG A 175 -6.21 21.50 -8.77
N GLU A 176 -6.53 20.22 -8.95
CA GLU A 176 -6.68 19.62 -10.28
C GLU A 176 -7.72 20.34 -11.14
N ILE A 177 -8.89 20.68 -10.59
CA ILE A 177 -9.93 21.43 -11.33
C ILE A 177 -9.39 22.80 -11.79
N ASN A 178 -8.69 23.52 -10.91
CA ASN A 178 -8.15 24.85 -11.20
C ASN A 178 -7.04 24.78 -12.27
N TYR A 179 -6.05 23.91 -12.09
CA TYR A 179 -4.95 23.76 -13.04
C TYR A 179 -5.40 23.18 -14.37
N ARG A 180 -6.45 22.35 -14.37
CA ARG A 180 -7.08 21.89 -15.60
C ARG A 180 -7.66 23.06 -16.39
N LYS A 181 -8.34 24.01 -15.72
CA LYS A 181 -8.90 25.21 -16.34
C LYS A 181 -7.80 26.09 -16.93
N GLU A 182 -6.70 26.29 -16.21
CA GLU A 182 -5.54 27.04 -16.69
C GLU A 182 -4.91 26.40 -17.93
N PHE A 183 -4.74 25.08 -17.91
CA PHE A 183 -4.25 24.32 -19.06
C PHE A 183 -5.17 24.45 -20.27
N THR A 184 -6.49 24.29 -20.10
CA THR A 184 -7.43 24.42 -21.21
C THR A 184 -7.43 25.84 -21.78
N ASN A 185 -7.34 26.87 -20.93
CA ASN A 185 -7.27 28.26 -21.35
C ASN A 185 -5.99 28.55 -22.15
N ALA A 186 -4.83 28.05 -21.70
CA ALA A 186 -3.57 28.19 -22.44
C ALA A 186 -3.64 27.48 -23.80
N VAL A 187 -4.21 26.28 -23.85
CA VAL A 187 -4.46 25.54 -25.10
C VAL A 187 -5.43 26.28 -26.03
N ASP A 188 -6.38 27.05 -25.49
CA ASP A 188 -7.29 27.87 -26.28
C ASP A 188 -6.65 29.12 -26.86
N LEU A 189 -5.79 29.78 -26.09
CA LEU A 189 -5.08 30.97 -26.53
C LEU A 189 -3.99 30.64 -27.56
N CYS A 190 -3.19 29.61 -27.28
CA CYS A 190 -1.94 29.36 -27.99
C CYS A 190 -2.09 28.39 -29.17
N ILE A 191 -3.15 27.57 -29.24
CA ILE A 191 -3.30 26.53 -30.27
C ILE A 191 -4.54 26.79 -31.12
N THR A 192 -4.37 26.66 -32.43
CA THR A 192 -5.43 26.73 -33.42
C THR A 192 -6.63 25.83 -33.06
N SER A 193 -7.84 26.30 -33.35
CA SER A 193 -9.08 25.60 -32.98
C SER A 193 -9.14 24.21 -33.63
N ASN A 194 -9.15 23.17 -32.80
CA ASN A 194 -9.21 21.77 -33.22
C ASN A 194 -9.95 20.95 -32.16
N LYS A 195 -10.91 20.12 -32.58
CA LYS A 195 -11.69 19.25 -31.67
C LYS A 195 -10.83 18.28 -30.86
N PHE A 196 -9.64 17.92 -31.33
CA PHE A 196 -8.78 16.90 -30.73
C PHE A 196 -7.70 17.45 -29.79
N LYS A 197 -7.50 18.78 -29.72
CA LYS A 197 -6.34 19.36 -29.04
C LYS A 197 -6.23 18.98 -27.56
N TYR A 198 -7.34 19.05 -26.82
CA TYR A 198 -7.34 18.72 -25.40
C TYR A 198 -7.07 17.23 -25.15
N GLY A 199 -7.76 16.35 -25.90
CA GLY A 199 -7.63 14.91 -25.72
C GLY A 199 -6.20 14.43 -26.01
N GLN A 200 -5.59 14.91 -27.10
CA GLN A 200 -4.25 14.47 -27.47
C GLN A 200 -3.16 14.99 -26.52
N LEU A 201 -3.25 16.24 -26.08
CA LEU A 201 -2.27 16.80 -25.15
C LEU A 201 -2.43 16.19 -23.75
N THR A 202 -3.66 15.98 -23.29
CA THR A 202 -3.89 15.25 -22.03
C THR A 202 -3.40 13.80 -22.12
N ASP A 203 -3.64 13.10 -23.23
CA ASP A 203 -3.10 11.75 -23.42
C ASP A 203 -1.56 11.73 -23.41
N LYS A 204 -0.88 12.78 -23.86
CA LYS A 204 0.58 12.91 -23.74
C LYS A 204 1.03 13.02 -22.28
N ILE A 205 0.34 13.82 -21.46
CA ILE A 205 0.61 13.89 -20.02
C ILE A 205 0.45 12.51 -19.38
N TYR A 206 -0.65 11.82 -19.67
CA TYR A 206 -0.92 10.49 -19.11
C TYR A 206 0.14 9.47 -19.54
N LYS A 207 0.53 9.45 -20.81
CA LYS A 207 1.59 8.56 -21.30
C LYS A 207 2.94 8.86 -20.63
N SER A 208 3.27 10.14 -20.42
CA SER A 208 4.49 10.52 -19.72
C SER A 208 4.49 10.02 -18.28
N ILE A 209 3.37 10.17 -17.56
CA ILE A 209 3.25 9.76 -16.16
C ILE A 209 3.11 8.24 -16.02
N PHE A 210 2.18 7.59 -16.71
CA PHE A 210 1.76 6.20 -16.45
C PHE A 210 2.21 5.18 -17.49
N LYS A 211 2.83 5.58 -18.61
CA LYS A 211 3.07 4.71 -19.79
C LYS A 211 1.77 4.16 -20.44
N GLU A 212 0.62 4.57 -19.93
CA GLU A 212 -0.73 4.23 -20.41
C GLU A 212 -1.57 5.50 -20.62
N ASN A 213 -2.64 5.38 -21.40
CA ASN A 213 -3.60 6.47 -21.61
C ASN A 213 -4.85 6.31 -20.73
N ALA A 214 -5.70 7.34 -20.70
CA ALA A 214 -6.91 7.35 -19.88
C ALA A 214 -7.91 6.23 -20.23
N LYS A 215 -7.92 5.75 -21.49
CA LYS A 215 -8.82 4.65 -21.92
C LYS A 215 -8.34 3.30 -21.40
N GLU A 216 -7.03 3.06 -21.37
CA GLU A 216 -6.43 1.86 -20.79
C GLU A 216 -6.71 1.81 -19.28
N TYR A 217 -6.42 2.91 -18.57
CA TYR A 217 -6.72 3.02 -17.15
C TYR A 217 -8.21 2.79 -16.83
N ARG A 218 -9.10 3.34 -17.67
CA ARG A 218 -10.55 3.14 -17.54
C ARG A 218 -10.95 1.66 -17.58
N LYS A 219 -10.29 0.87 -18.43
CA LYS A 219 -10.55 -0.58 -18.55
C LYS A 219 -10.04 -1.33 -17.32
N VAL A 220 -8.89 -0.94 -16.78
CA VAL A 220 -8.30 -1.58 -15.58
C VAL A 220 -9.24 -1.49 -14.37
N LEU A 221 -9.91 -0.35 -14.19
CA LEU A 221 -10.87 -0.15 -13.09
C LEU A 221 -12.34 -0.41 -13.45
N ASP A 222 -12.61 -0.93 -14.65
CA ASP A 222 -13.96 -1.16 -15.17
C ASP A 222 -14.91 0.05 -14.96
N LEU A 223 -14.46 1.26 -15.34
CA LEU A 223 -15.27 2.47 -15.13
C LEU A 223 -16.30 2.68 -16.24
N LYS A 224 -17.49 3.10 -15.86
CA LYS A 224 -18.59 3.43 -16.78
C LYS A 224 -18.25 4.68 -17.59
N THR A 225 -18.92 4.85 -18.74
CA THR A 225 -18.66 5.97 -19.66
C THR A 225 -18.75 7.35 -19.00
N LYS A 226 -19.69 7.51 -18.06
CA LYS A 226 -19.95 8.76 -17.31
C LYS A 226 -19.04 8.96 -16.09
N GLU A 227 -18.28 7.94 -15.69
CA GLU A 227 -17.43 8.02 -14.49
C GLU A 227 -16.11 8.77 -14.81
N SER A 228 -15.71 9.67 -13.91
CA SER A 228 -14.46 10.40 -14.05
C SER A 228 -13.28 9.51 -13.68
N VAL A 229 -12.29 9.45 -14.57
CA VAL A 229 -11.01 8.78 -14.31
C VAL A 229 -10.24 9.49 -13.18
N ARG A 230 -10.22 10.82 -13.16
CA ARG A 230 -9.47 11.58 -12.14
C ARG A 230 -10.08 11.42 -10.74
N ALA A 231 -11.38 11.19 -10.64
CA ALA A 231 -12.04 10.96 -9.36
C ALA A 231 -11.60 9.66 -8.66
N THR A 232 -10.97 8.72 -9.39
CA THR A 232 -10.41 7.48 -8.84
C THR A 232 -8.90 7.56 -8.59
N MET A 233 -8.23 8.67 -8.93
CA MET A 233 -6.78 8.82 -8.74
C MET A 233 -6.45 9.27 -7.32
N TYR A 234 -5.32 8.80 -6.80
CA TYR A 234 -4.80 9.20 -5.48
C TYR A 234 -4.33 10.65 -5.48
N SER A 235 -4.31 11.29 -4.29
CA SER A 235 -3.94 12.70 -4.15
C SER A 235 -2.57 13.03 -4.77
N GLU A 236 -1.57 12.17 -4.53
CA GLU A 236 -0.21 12.38 -5.04
C GLU A 236 -0.15 12.30 -6.58
N VAL A 237 -1.05 11.52 -7.17
CA VAL A 237 -1.18 11.37 -8.62
C VAL A 237 -1.87 12.59 -9.22
N LEU A 238 -2.93 13.09 -8.57
CA LEU A 238 -3.63 14.31 -8.97
C LEU A 238 -2.71 15.53 -8.92
N ASP A 239 -1.88 15.64 -7.89
CA ASP A 239 -0.90 16.71 -7.76
C ASP A 239 0.16 16.66 -8.85
N LEU A 240 0.61 15.45 -9.24
CA LEU A 240 1.53 15.30 -10.35
C LEU A 240 0.90 15.70 -11.68
N ILE A 241 -0.34 15.26 -11.96
CA ILE A 241 -1.07 15.68 -13.17
C ILE A 241 -1.22 17.20 -13.19
N SER A 242 -1.63 17.79 -12.07
CA SER A 242 -1.76 19.24 -11.90
C SER A 242 -0.46 19.98 -12.19
N SER A 243 0.66 19.44 -11.70
CA SER A 243 2.00 20.00 -11.93
C SER A 243 2.37 19.98 -13.41
N TYR A 244 2.08 18.88 -14.12
CA TYR A 244 2.28 18.79 -15.57
C TYR A 244 1.38 19.75 -16.34
N GLU A 245 0.10 19.83 -15.99
CA GLU A 245 -0.88 20.69 -16.66
C GLU A 245 -0.50 22.16 -16.50
N ASN A 246 -0.21 22.59 -15.27
CA ASN A 246 0.18 23.97 -15.01
C ASN A 246 1.55 24.31 -15.64
N GLY A 247 2.56 23.45 -15.43
CA GLY A 247 3.91 23.67 -15.96
C GLY A 247 3.95 23.73 -17.49
N PHE A 248 3.20 22.86 -18.17
CA PHE A 248 3.09 22.92 -19.62
C PHE A 248 2.25 24.11 -20.10
N ALA A 249 1.19 24.47 -19.38
CA ALA A 249 0.37 25.64 -19.73
C ALA A 249 1.21 26.92 -19.77
N GLU A 250 2.04 27.13 -18.75
CA GLU A 250 2.92 28.30 -18.69
C GLU A 250 4.01 28.24 -19.77
N PHE A 251 4.67 27.09 -19.93
CA PHE A 251 5.66 26.91 -21.00
C PHE A 251 5.09 27.17 -22.39
N LEU A 252 3.84 26.77 -22.64
CA LEU A 252 3.15 27.00 -23.90
C LEU A 252 2.87 28.49 -24.14
N LYS A 253 2.50 29.24 -23.10
CA LYS A 253 2.31 30.70 -23.18
C LYS A 253 3.62 31.42 -23.48
N ASP A 254 4.70 31.06 -22.80
CA ASP A 254 6.02 31.66 -23.03
C ASP A 254 6.46 31.47 -24.49
N GLN A 255 6.28 30.26 -25.04
CA GLN A 255 6.60 29.98 -26.44
C GLN A 255 5.67 30.74 -27.41
N PHE A 256 4.41 30.95 -27.03
CA PHE A 256 3.46 31.74 -27.81
C PHE A 256 3.84 33.23 -27.83
N GLU A 257 4.28 33.79 -26.70
CA GLU A 257 4.71 35.19 -26.60
C GLU A 257 5.94 35.49 -27.45
N LEU A 258 6.88 34.54 -27.53
CA LEU A 258 8.09 34.66 -28.36
C LEU A 258 7.75 34.63 -29.87
N ASN A 259 6.91 33.69 -30.29
CA ASN A 259 6.60 33.48 -31.71
C ASN A 259 5.45 34.37 -32.22
N LYS A 260 4.61 34.89 -31.32
CA LYS A 260 3.40 35.70 -31.58
C LYS A 260 2.42 35.08 -32.59
N LYS A 261 2.44 33.76 -32.72
CA LYS A 261 1.59 32.99 -33.65
C LYS A 261 1.04 31.76 -32.95
N GLN A 262 -0.22 31.43 -33.24
CA GLN A 262 -0.82 30.21 -32.75
C GLN A 262 -0.15 28.98 -33.37
N PHE A 263 0.01 27.95 -32.55
CA PHE A 263 0.55 26.67 -32.96
C PHE A 263 -0.53 25.83 -33.66
N SER A 264 -0.12 25.12 -34.70
CA SER A 264 -0.81 23.92 -35.17
C SER A 264 -0.71 22.81 -34.12
N LEU A 265 -1.55 21.80 -34.24
CA LEU A 265 -1.49 20.65 -33.32
C LEU A 265 -0.15 19.90 -33.40
N SER A 266 0.48 19.83 -34.57
CA SER A 266 1.80 19.22 -34.75
C SER A 266 2.88 20.03 -34.03
N GLU A 267 2.90 21.34 -34.20
CA GLU A 267 3.85 22.22 -33.50
C GLU A 267 3.65 22.15 -31.97
N ALA A 268 2.40 22.11 -31.50
CA ALA A 268 2.11 21.94 -30.08
C ALA A 268 2.66 20.62 -29.52
N HIS A 269 2.66 19.54 -30.32
CA HIS A 269 3.28 18.27 -29.94
C HIS A 269 4.81 18.35 -29.86
N GLU A 270 5.44 19.15 -30.71
CA GLU A 270 6.88 19.43 -30.64
C GLU A 270 7.21 20.26 -29.40
N VAL A 271 6.43 21.31 -29.12
CA VAL A 271 6.54 22.11 -27.89
C VAL A 271 6.41 21.24 -26.65
N PHE A 272 5.43 20.33 -26.61
CA PHE A 272 5.30 19.36 -25.50
C PHE A 272 6.51 18.44 -25.38
N SER A 273 7.04 17.96 -26.51
CA SER A 273 8.21 17.09 -26.50
C SER A 273 9.45 17.82 -25.97
N ASN A 274 9.57 19.12 -26.23
CA ASN A 274 10.62 19.97 -25.67
C ASN A 274 10.43 20.20 -24.17
N PHE A 275 9.21 20.51 -23.73
CA PHE A 275 8.87 20.60 -22.30
C PHE A 275 9.22 19.30 -21.55
N GLU A 276 8.85 18.15 -22.12
CA GLU A 276 9.15 16.85 -21.52
C GLU A 276 10.66 16.62 -21.41
N LYS A 277 11.44 16.94 -22.45
CA LYS A 277 12.91 16.82 -22.40
C LYS A 277 13.53 17.69 -21.30
N LEU A 278 13.09 18.94 -21.18
CA LEU A 278 13.61 19.89 -20.18
C LEU A 278 13.26 19.47 -18.74
N THR A 279 12.06 18.94 -18.54
CA THR A 279 11.56 18.58 -17.20
C THR A 279 11.77 17.11 -16.85
N ASN A 280 12.29 16.30 -17.77
CA ASN A 280 12.39 14.84 -17.65
C ASN A 280 13.05 14.41 -16.33
N LYS A 281 14.19 15.03 -15.99
CA LYS A 281 14.98 14.71 -14.80
C LYS A 281 14.36 15.22 -13.50
N ILE A 282 13.57 16.29 -13.57
CA ILE A 282 12.84 16.83 -12.43
C ILE A 282 11.67 15.91 -12.07
N TYR A 283 10.92 15.44 -13.06
CA TYR A 283 9.74 14.60 -12.84
C TYR A 283 10.03 13.10 -12.77
N GLU A 284 11.23 12.62 -13.12
CA GLU A 284 11.62 11.20 -13.02
C GLU A 284 11.26 10.56 -11.66
N PRO A 285 11.74 11.08 -10.50
CA PRO A 285 11.41 10.48 -9.21
C PRO A 285 9.91 10.57 -8.87
N LEU A 286 9.25 11.65 -9.27
CA LEU A 286 7.81 11.85 -9.02
C LEU A 286 6.96 10.88 -9.84
N ARG A 287 7.33 10.61 -11.09
CA ARG A 287 6.69 9.62 -11.95
C ARG A 287 6.89 8.22 -11.41
N GLU A 288 8.10 7.86 -11.00
CA GLU A 288 8.36 6.54 -10.39
C GLU A 288 7.54 6.32 -9.13
N LYS A 289 7.48 7.34 -8.26
CA LYS A 289 6.62 7.32 -7.07
C LYS A 289 5.15 7.16 -7.44
N ALA A 290 4.62 7.96 -8.38
CA ALA A 290 3.23 7.87 -8.79
C ALA A 290 2.88 6.49 -9.39
N ARG A 291 3.76 5.94 -10.23
CA ARG A 291 3.60 4.59 -10.83
C ARG A 291 3.58 3.51 -9.76
N SER A 292 4.52 3.56 -8.82
CA SER A 292 4.61 2.59 -7.73
C SER A 292 3.38 2.67 -6.81
N LEU A 293 2.96 3.87 -6.41
CA LEU A 293 1.78 4.06 -5.59
C LEU A 293 0.52 3.55 -6.29
N MET A 294 0.31 3.90 -7.56
CA MET A 294 -0.84 3.43 -8.32
C MET A 294 -0.85 1.91 -8.45
N ALA A 295 0.24 1.30 -8.95
CA ALA A 295 0.30 -0.13 -9.17
C ALA A 295 0.11 -0.92 -7.87
N SER A 296 0.74 -0.47 -6.77
CA SER A 296 0.71 -1.18 -5.48
C SER A 296 -0.64 -1.01 -4.78
N ARG A 297 -1.18 0.21 -4.73
CA ARG A 297 -2.45 0.49 -4.03
C ARG A 297 -3.66 -0.04 -4.81
N ASP A 298 -3.69 0.07 -6.14
CA ASP A 298 -4.79 -0.47 -6.95
C ASP A 298 -4.80 -2.01 -6.87
N MET A 299 -3.63 -2.67 -6.89
CA MET A 299 -3.55 -4.11 -6.69
C MET A 299 -3.98 -4.53 -5.28
N ALA A 300 -3.60 -3.78 -4.25
CA ALA A 300 -3.92 -4.13 -2.85
C ALA A 300 -5.39 -3.89 -2.48
N PHE A 301 -5.97 -2.79 -2.96
CA PHE A 301 -7.28 -2.31 -2.49
C PHE A 301 -8.40 -2.46 -3.50
N ARG A 302 -8.09 -2.48 -4.81
CA ARG A 302 -9.07 -2.56 -5.89
C ARG A 302 -9.03 -3.90 -6.63
N ASP A 303 -8.07 -4.76 -6.30
CA ASP A 303 -7.77 -6.00 -7.02
C ASP A 303 -7.56 -5.76 -8.52
N ALA A 304 -6.91 -4.63 -8.85
CA ALA A 304 -6.72 -4.16 -10.22
C ALA A 304 -5.24 -4.13 -10.59
N LEU A 305 -4.87 -4.89 -11.64
CA LEU A 305 -3.50 -4.97 -12.14
C LEU A 305 -3.30 -4.06 -13.35
N HIS A 306 -2.30 -3.18 -13.24
CA HIS A 306 -1.82 -2.36 -14.35
C HIS A 306 -0.69 -3.09 -15.06
N GLU A 307 -0.96 -3.76 -16.18
CA GLU A 307 0.06 -4.55 -16.92
C GLU A 307 1.32 -3.73 -17.27
N LYS A 308 1.15 -2.46 -17.65
CA LYS A 308 2.28 -1.57 -17.99
C LYS A 308 3.06 -1.06 -16.78
N LEU A 309 2.50 -1.20 -15.58
CA LEU A 309 3.11 -0.77 -14.31
C LEU A 309 3.42 -1.95 -13.39
N LYS A 310 3.34 -3.19 -13.88
CA LYS A 310 3.62 -4.41 -13.11
C LYS A 310 4.98 -4.36 -12.41
N ASP A 311 6.00 -3.87 -13.09
CA ASP A 311 7.36 -3.79 -12.53
C ASP A 311 7.51 -2.74 -11.42
N TYR A 312 6.51 -1.86 -11.25
CA TYR A 312 6.48 -0.86 -10.18
C TYR A 312 5.69 -1.34 -8.95
N VAL A 313 5.07 -2.52 -9.00
CA VAL A 313 4.35 -3.11 -7.87
C VAL A 313 5.32 -3.34 -6.72
N SER A 314 4.96 -2.81 -5.56
CA SER A 314 5.74 -2.85 -4.34
C SER A 314 4.82 -3.12 -3.14
N THR A 315 5.40 -3.16 -1.94
CA THR A 315 4.63 -3.37 -0.71
C THR A 315 3.89 -2.10 -0.31
N VAL A 316 2.61 -2.23 0.03
CA VAL A 316 1.82 -1.16 0.63
C VAL A 316 2.22 -1.01 2.10
N SER A 317 2.49 0.24 2.51
CA SER A 317 2.94 0.52 3.87
C SER A 317 1.81 0.40 4.89
N THR A 318 2.18 0.27 6.16
CA THR A 318 1.21 0.23 7.26
C THR A 318 0.43 1.55 7.34
N GLU A 319 1.08 2.68 7.06
CA GLU A 319 0.47 4.00 7.01
C GLU A 319 -0.59 4.08 5.92
N ASP A 320 -0.33 3.54 4.73
CA ASP A 320 -1.31 3.50 3.64
C ASP A 320 -2.52 2.61 4.00
N PHE A 321 -2.31 1.44 4.61
CA PHE A 321 -3.42 0.62 5.12
C PHE A 321 -4.27 1.40 6.13
N ASN A 322 -3.64 2.10 7.07
CA ASN A 322 -4.35 2.93 8.05
C ASN A 322 -5.03 4.14 7.39
N LYS A 323 -4.39 4.75 6.40
CA LYS A 323 -4.90 5.92 5.65
C LYS A 323 -6.17 5.59 4.88
N PHE A 324 -6.29 4.39 4.30
CA PHE A 324 -7.44 4.04 3.46
C PHE A 324 -8.50 3.18 4.15
N LEU A 325 -8.14 2.44 5.19
CA LEU A 325 -9.04 1.49 5.89
C LEU A 325 -9.23 1.80 7.39
N GLY A 326 -8.48 2.76 7.93
CA GLY A 326 -8.52 3.12 9.35
C GLY A 326 -9.80 3.88 9.75
N GLU A 327 -9.97 4.08 11.05
CA GLU A 327 -11.16 4.72 11.63
C GLU A 327 -11.32 6.18 11.21
N LYS A 328 -10.21 6.94 11.14
CA LYS A 328 -10.22 8.33 10.65
C LYS A 328 -10.76 8.44 9.24
N SER A 329 -10.38 7.50 8.38
CA SER A 329 -10.79 7.42 6.98
C SER A 329 -12.28 7.11 6.85
N GLN A 330 -12.81 6.26 7.74
CA GLN A 330 -14.25 5.95 7.81
C GLN A 330 -15.05 7.18 8.24
N ALA A 331 -14.61 7.87 9.30
CA ALA A 331 -15.23 9.12 9.76
C ALA A 331 -15.18 10.22 8.69
N LEU A 332 -14.09 10.30 7.93
CA LEU A 332 -13.97 11.23 6.81
C LEU A 332 -14.98 10.90 5.70
N GLU A 333 -15.10 9.62 5.32
CA GLU A 333 -16.07 9.19 4.30
C GLU A 333 -17.51 9.55 4.69
N GLU A 334 -17.89 9.33 5.95
CA GLU A 334 -19.22 9.70 6.47
C GLU A 334 -19.45 11.21 6.35
N ARG A 335 -18.49 12.03 6.81
CA ARG A 335 -18.55 13.49 6.68
C ARG A 335 -18.62 13.95 5.23
N LEU A 336 -17.88 13.30 4.33
CA LEU A 336 -17.91 13.64 2.91
C LEU A 336 -19.27 13.31 2.30
N LYS A 337 -19.84 12.13 2.61
CA LYS A 337 -21.19 11.75 2.15
C LYS A 337 -22.24 12.76 2.57
N GLU A 338 -22.19 13.24 3.81
CA GLU A 338 -23.09 14.27 4.33
C GLU A 338 -22.93 15.63 3.63
N ASN A 339 -21.74 15.94 3.12
CA ASN A 339 -21.40 17.25 2.54
C ASN A 339 -21.19 17.24 1.02
N ILE A 340 -21.53 16.15 0.31
CA ILE A 340 -21.37 16.00 -1.15
C ILE A 340 -21.96 17.19 -1.93
N ASP A 341 -23.09 17.73 -1.48
CA ASP A 341 -23.78 18.81 -2.18
C ASP A 341 -23.11 20.18 -2.01
N VAL A 342 -22.27 20.36 -0.99
CA VAL A 342 -21.40 21.54 -0.86
C VAL A 342 -20.26 21.46 -1.87
N PHE A 343 -19.68 20.27 -2.04
CA PHE A 343 -18.59 20.05 -3.01
C PHE A 343 -19.05 20.18 -4.46
N LYS A 344 -20.23 19.67 -4.81
CA LYS A 344 -20.80 19.88 -6.15
C LYS A 344 -20.96 21.36 -6.47
N ARG A 345 -21.40 22.17 -5.50
CA ARG A 345 -21.55 23.63 -5.66
C ARG A 345 -20.23 24.39 -5.83
N LEU A 346 -19.13 23.89 -5.25
CA LEU A 346 -17.80 24.48 -5.43
C LEU A 346 -17.20 24.12 -6.80
N LYS A 347 -17.54 22.96 -7.36
CA LYS A 347 -17.12 22.53 -8.70
C LYS A 347 -17.77 23.33 -9.83
N ASP A 348 -18.98 23.85 -9.60
CA ASP A 348 -19.77 24.60 -10.59
C ASP A 348 -19.51 26.12 -10.54
N ARG A 349 -18.56 26.60 -9.72
CA ARG A 349 -18.04 27.97 -9.72
C ARG A 349 -16.68 28.01 -10.43
#